data_AF-A0A351LYI5-F1
#
_entry.id   AF-A0A351LYI5-F1
#
_cell.length_a   1.000
_cell.length_b   1.000
_cell.length_c   1.000
_cell.angle_alpha   90.00
_cell.angle_beta   90.00
_cell.angle_gamma   90.00
#
_symmetry.space_group_name_H-M   'P 1'
#
loop_
_entity.id
_entity.type
_entity.pdbx_description
1 polymer ?
#
loop_
_entity_poly.entity_id
_entity_poly.type
_entity_poly.pdbx_seq_one_letter_code
_entity_poly.pdbx_strand_id
1 'polypeptide(L)'
;MVLPMLDRYSRPMPRTARPMASLPILAALLVLTTCGGDAPAGDQPAATTTTVATTTAVTEASTTTVPDEPAEASTTTVEVAPETTTSTTSTTTTTSVPAEPAEPPTTTVEPEPEVATYDFTAISPIVQDFIDLEGLNGAGLIVVQRDDGVVHHEHWGEFGPERISLIASSSKMVVAGVLMRLHDDGLLDIDAPVADVAGWGAGNPEVTPAQLISNSSGLVGLFPNPAYGPYVCQFLPIGTLQACAEQVFTTTDDDADVVPPDTEFRYGGAQWQVAGAVAEVASGKSWAALIDEVYVQPCGLDVLAFNNPFTQLEGEPYRYPASFDSDPSTLMPTYNPNLEGGAFVTTGDYGALLLMHLRDGMCGDNRVLSAESLDRMHSDRIMAAYGSDVWGSGYGMGWWVDRENGRITDGGLYGTVPWLDLEDGYGAYLVVEADSPTGNALAGLLYEVVEEAVAGRSG
;
A
#
# COMPACT_ATOMS: atom_id res chain seq x y z
N MET A 1 -62.71 -36.82 9.13
CA MET A 1 -61.25 -36.59 9.18
C MET A 1 -60.55 -37.79 8.55
N VAL A 2 -60.53 -37.85 7.21
CA VAL A 2 -59.65 -38.62 6.28
C VAL A 2 -59.87 -38.00 4.88
N LEU A 3 -58.76 -37.83 4.14
CA LEU A 3 -58.50 -37.28 2.78
C LEU A 3 -59.53 -37.52 1.65
N PRO A 4 -59.54 -36.77 0.50
CA PRO A 4 -58.51 -36.89 -0.59
C PRO A 4 -58.24 -35.71 -1.58
N MET A 5 -56.98 -35.66 -2.04
CA MET A 5 -56.41 -35.54 -3.42
C MET A 5 -56.95 -34.59 -4.53
N LEU A 6 -55.96 -34.09 -5.32
CA LEU A 6 -55.94 -33.68 -6.77
C LEU A 6 -56.42 -32.23 -7.09
N ASP A 7 -55.85 -31.43 -8.01
CA ASP A 7 -54.76 -31.53 -9.01
C ASP A 7 -54.40 -30.10 -9.52
N ARG A 8 -53.20 -29.97 -10.11
CA ARG A 8 -52.61 -28.97 -11.05
C ARG A 8 -53.29 -27.62 -11.37
N TYR A 9 -52.47 -26.56 -11.44
CA TYR A 9 -52.32 -25.73 -12.67
C TYR A 9 -51.01 -24.91 -12.67
N SER A 10 -50.24 -25.06 -13.75
CA SER A 10 -49.05 -24.27 -14.12
C SER A 10 -49.37 -22.79 -14.36
N ARG A 11 -48.42 -21.88 -14.03
CA ARG A 11 -48.08 -20.63 -14.77
C ARG A 11 -46.88 -19.90 -14.12
N PRO A 12 -46.21 -18.95 -14.82
CA PRO A 12 -44.76 -18.95 -15.06
C PRO A 12 -43.98 -17.97 -14.17
N MET A 13 -42.66 -18.21 -14.05
CA MET A 13 -41.72 -17.23 -13.48
C MET A 13 -41.52 -16.05 -14.46
N PRO A 14 -41.53 -14.79 -13.99
CA PRO A 14 -40.98 -13.69 -14.77
C PRO A 14 -39.46 -13.64 -14.56
N ARG A 15 -38.72 -13.79 -15.67
CA ARG A 15 -37.38 -13.25 -15.83
C ARG A 15 -37.46 -11.72 -15.73
N THR A 16 -36.60 -11.12 -14.91
CA THR A 16 -35.83 -9.87 -15.12
C THR A 16 -35.43 -9.30 -13.77
N ALA A 17 -34.37 -9.85 -13.16
CA ALA A 17 -33.57 -9.09 -12.21
C ALA A 17 -32.52 -8.33 -13.04
N ARG A 18 -32.66 -7.01 -13.11
CA ARG A 18 -31.59 -6.13 -13.55
C ARG A 18 -30.50 -6.12 -12.46
N PRO A 19 -29.21 -6.19 -12.79
CA PRO A 19 -28.18 -5.92 -11.79
C PRO A 19 -28.34 -4.46 -11.33
N MET A 20 -28.27 -4.23 -10.02
CA MET A 20 -28.16 -2.88 -9.48
C MET A 20 -26.79 -2.35 -9.88
N ALA A 21 -26.80 -1.27 -10.68
CA ALA A 21 -25.59 -0.52 -10.98
C ALA A 21 -25.07 0.12 -9.68
N SER A 22 -23.83 -0.20 -9.32
CA SER A 22 -23.01 0.59 -8.40
C SER A 22 -22.93 2.03 -8.93
N LEU A 23 -23.33 2.99 -8.09
CA LEU A 23 -23.30 4.41 -8.45
C LEU A 23 -21.84 4.88 -8.58
N PRO A 24 -21.44 5.52 -9.69
CA PRO A 24 -20.11 6.10 -9.81
C PRO A 24 -19.99 7.36 -8.93
N ILE A 25 -18.79 7.53 -8.37
CA ILE A 25 -18.36 8.68 -7.57
C ILE A 25 -18.21 9.90 -8.50
N LEU A 26 -18.97 10.97 -8.25
CA LEU A 26 -18.77 12.27 -8.89
C LEU A 26 -18.66 13.36 -7.83
N ALA A 27 -17.44 13.68 -7.41
CA ALA A 27 -17.15 14.95 -6.74
C ALA A 27 -16.88 16.01 -7.81
N ALA A 28 -17.93 16.62 -8.34
CA ALA A 28 -17.80 17.74 -9.26
C ALA A 28 -17.53 19.04 -8.49
N LEU A 29 -16.34 19.62 -8.63
CA LEU A 29 -16.07 21.02 -8.22
C LEU A 29 -16.14 21.93 -9.45
N LEU A 30 -17.11 22.83 -9.44
CA LEU A 30 -17.28 23.87 -10.45
C LEU A 30 -16.24 24.98 -10.24
N VAL A 31 -15.31 25.15 -11.18
CA VAL A 31 -14.45 26.34 -11.23
C VAL A 31 -15.21 27.46 -11.92
N LEU A 32 -15.62 28.49 -11.17
CA LEU A 32 -16.18 29.71 -11.73
C LEU A 32 -15.08 30.53 -12.41
N THR A 33 -14.92 30.35 -13.72
CA THR A 33 -14.25 31.32 -14.59
C THR A 33 -15.20 32.49 -14.87
N THR A 34 -15.00 33.64 -14.22
CA THR A 34 -15.70 34.86 -14.60
C THR A 34 -14.92 35.55 -15.74
N CYS A 35 -15.38 35.36 -16.96
CA CYS A 35 -15.18 36.32 -18.05
C CYS A 35 -16.31 37.34 -17.98
N GLY A 36 -16.01 38.57 -17.56
CA GLY A 36 -16.96 39.69 -17.53
C GLY A 36 -16.46 40.83 -18.42
N GLY A 37 -17.07 40.98 -19.58
CA GLY A 37 -16.96 42.16 -20.44
C GLY A 37 -18.22 43.02 -20.37
N ASP A 38 -17.97 44.33 -20.43
CA ASP A 38 -18.87 45.47 -20.62
C ASP A 38 -19.65 46.10 -19.44
N ALA A 39 -19.28 47.36 -19.20
CA ALA A 39 -19.77 48.35 -18.25
C ALA A 39 -21.09 49.02 -18.75
N PRO A 40 -21.75 49.99 -18.06
CA PRO A 40 -21.13 51.16 -17.40
C PRO A 40 -21.77 51.73 -16.11
N ALA A 41 -20.96 52.62 -15.50
CA ALA A 41 -21.29 53.81 -14.70
C ALA A 41 -21.76 53.68 -13.25
N GLY A 42 -20.99 54.27 -12.33
CA GLY A 42 -21.53 54.79 -11.06
C GLY A 42 -20.59 54.79 -9.84
N ASP A 43 -19.62 55.72 -9.84
CA ASP A 43 -19.14 56.50 -8.68
C ASP A 43 -18.39 55.86 -7.48
N GLN A 44 -17.39 56.63 -7.00
CA GLN A 44 -16.73 56.62 -5.67
C GLN A 44 -15.49 55.69 -5.43
N PRO A 45 -14.51 56.11 -4.57
CA PRO A 45 -13.17 56.45 -5.07
C PRO A 45 -11.98 55.68 -4.45
N ALA A 46 -10.87 55.72 -5.20
CA ALA A 46 -9.45 55.84 -4.83
C ALA A 46 -8.89 55.11 -3.59
N ALA A 47 -8.00 54.13 -3.85
CA ALA A 47 -6.79 53.94 -3.06
C ALA A 47 -5.64 53.43 -3.96
N THR A 48 -4.47 54.02 -3.74
CA THR A 48 -3.36 54.14 -4.68
C THR A 48 -2.33 53.02 -4.50
N THR A 49 -1.86 52.46 -5.60
CA THR A 49 -0.68 51.59 -5.70
C THR A 49 0.60 52.40 -5.47
N THR A 50 1.58 51.89 -4.72
CA THR A 50 2.97 52.36 -4.83
C THR A 50 3.93 51.19 -4.64
N THR A 51 4.81 51.04 -5.63
CA THR A 51 5.85 50.01 -5.72
C THR A 51 7.22 50.61 -5.36
N VAL A 52 7.99 49.84 -4.58
CA VAL A 52 9.47 49.74 -4.47
C VAL A 52 10.31 50.98 -4.11
N ALA A 53 11.11 50.81 -3.05
CA ALA A 53 12.53 51.22 -3.05
C ALA A 53 13.35 50.30 -2.11
N THR A 54 14.27 49.56 -2.71
CA THR A 54 15.34 48.75 -2.10
C THR A 54 16.44 49.66 -1.55
N THR A 55 17.10 49.27 -0.45
CA THR A 55 18.38 49.86 -0.04
C THR A 55 19.35 48.76 0.37
N THR A 56 20.47 48.74 -0.34
CA THR A 56 21.62 47.86 -0.19
C THR A 56 22.51 48.33 0.95
N ALA A 57 23.06 47.41 1.74
CA ALA A 57 24.29 47.64 2.50
C ALA A 57 25.14 46.36 2.50
N VAL A 58 26.31 46.48 1.87
CA VAL A 58 27.38 45.48 1.76
C VAL A 58 28.38 45.71 2.90
N THR A 59 28.95 44.64 3.44
CA THR A 59 30.25 44.71 4.14
C THR A 59 31.03 43.42 3.84
N GLU A 60 32.07 43.53 3.00
CA GLU A 60 33.21 42.59 2.89
C GLU A 60 34.14 42.80 4.11
N ALA A 61 35.12 41.98 4.50
CA ALA A 61 35.94 40.97 3.85
C ALA A 61 36.69 40.14 4.92
N SER A 62 37.12 38.91 4.60
CA SER A 62 38.55 38.56 4.44
C SER A 62 38.82 37.05 4.56
N THR A 63 39.05 36.47 3.39
CA THR A 63 39.99 35.41 2.98
C THR A 63 41.01 34.85 3.98
N THR A 64 41.21 33.53 3.88
CA THR A 64 42.56 32.93 3.74
C THR A 64 42.49 31.66 2.90
N THR A 65 43.51 31.45 2.07
CA THR A 65 43.55 30.57 0.90
C THR A 65 44.65 29.50 1.03
N VAL A 66 44.35 28.27 0.53
CA VAL A 66 45.22 27.36 -0.29
C VAL A 66 46.29 26.52 0.46
N PRO A 67 46.81 25.33 -0.01
CA PRO A 67 46.58 24.53 -1.25
C PRO A 67 46.42 22.97 -1.13
N ASP A 68 46.04 22.39 -2.29
CA ASP A 68 46.49 21.15 -3.02
C ASP A 68 46.50 19.70 -2.48
N GLU A 69 45.77 18.87 -3.24
CA GLU A 69 46.08 17.58 -3.91
C GLU A 69 46.52 16.30 -3.15
N PRO A 70 46.33 15.11 -3.77
CA PRO A 70 45.91 13.87 -3.10
C PRO A 70 47.07 12.93 -2.79
N ALA A 71 46.89 12.06 -1.80
CA ALA A 71 47.82 10.98 -1.50
C ALA A 71 47.25 9.62 -1.91
N GLU A 72 47.94 8.98 -2.86
CA GLU A 72 47.82 7.57 -3.20
C GLU A 72 48.34 6.64 -2.08
N ALA A 73 47.74 5.44 -2.05
CA ALA A 73 48.30 4.13 -1.73
C ALA A 73 48.86 3.81 -0.32
N SER A 74 48.25 2.80 0.29
CA SER A 74 48.98 1.64 0.81
C SER A 74 48.10 0.39 0.82
N THR A 75 48.18 -0.35 -0.28
CA THR A 75 47.87 -1.78 -0.36
C THR A 75 48.96 -2.56 0.36
N THR A 76 48.59 -3.41 1.32
CA THR A 76 49.51 -4.41 1.88
C THR A 76 49.21 -5.75 1.22
N THR A 77 50.04 -6.09 0.23
CA THR A 77 50.13 -7.43 -0.35
C THR A 77 50.96 -8.30 0.59
N VAL A 78 50.44 -9.47 0.98
CA VAL A 78 51.26 -10.58 1.48
C VAL A 78 51.00 -11.77 0.58
N GLU A 79 51.98 -12.08 -0.27
CA GLU A 79 52.07 -13.31 -1.03
C GLU A 79 53.34 -14.07 -0.61
N VAL A 80 53.24 -15.39 -0.71
CA VAL A 80 54.28 -16.41 -0.99
C VAL A 80 54.45 -17.47 0.12
N ALA A 81 53.65 -18.54 -0.02
CA ALA A 81 54.01 -19.94 -0.35
C ALA A 81 55.01 -20.75 0.54
N PRO A 82 55.21 -22.05 0.26
CA PRO A 82 54.28 -23.16 0.45
C PRO A 82 54.90 -24.26 1.34
N GLU A 83 54.10 -24.98 2.14
CA GLU A 83 54.60 -26.18 2.83
C GLU A 83 53.86 -27.44 2.39
N THR A 84 54.65 -28.31 1.76
CA THR A 84 54.32 -29.69 1.41
C THR A 84 54.85 -30.56 2.54
N THR A 85 54.03 -31.37 3.22
CA THR A 85 54.53 -32.66 3.76
C THR A 85 53.42 -33.63 4.19
N THR A 86 53.47 -34.80 3.55
CA THR A 86 53.27 -36.17 4.10
C THR A 86 51.94 -36.57 4.75
N SER A 87 51.17 -37.31 3.95
CA SER A 87 50.21 -38.33 4.39
C SER A 87 50.90 -39.40 5.24
N THR A 88 50.37 -39.66 6.44
CA THR A 88 50.74 -40.81 7.27
C THR A 88 49.52 -41.72 7.41
N THR A 89 49.62 -42.89 6.80
CA THR A 89 48.66 -43.98 6.90
C THR A 89 48.67 -44.57 8.31
N SER A 90 47.52 -44.60 8.98
CA SER A 90 47.31 -45.41 10.18
C SER A 90 46.27 -46.49 9.89
N THR A 91 46.74 -47.72 9.82
CA THR A 91 45.93 -48.92 9.65
C THR A 91 45.34 -49.31 11.01
N THR A 92 44.02 -49.27 11.15
CA THR A 92 43.32 -49.89 12.28
C THR A 92 42.61 -51.14 11.77
N THR A 93 43.07 -52.30 12.25
CA THR A 93 42.46 -53.60 11.97
C THR A 93 41.32 -53.81 12.96
N THR A 94 40.08 -53.80 12.49
CA THR A 94 38.92 -54.25 13.28
C THR A 94 38.34 -55.50 12.63
N THR A 95 38.38 -56.58 13.39
CA THR A 95 37.83 -57.91 13.07
C THR A 95 36.33 -57.82 12.80
N SER A 96 35.89 -58.28 11.63
CA SER A 96 34.48 -58.39 11.24
C SER A 96 33.85 -59.67 11.79
N VAL A 97 32.68 -59.52 12.43
CA VAL A 97 31.72 -60.60 12.70
C VAL A 97 30.71 -60.59 11.54
N PRO A 98 30.27 -61.73 10.98
CA PRO A 98 29.33 -61.72 9.86
C PRO A 98 27.93 -61.35 10.38
N ALA A 99 27.37 -60.25 9.86
CA ALA A 99 25.97 -59.89 10.05
C ALA A 99 25.09 -60.57 8.98
N GLU A 100 23.93 -61.03 9.44
CA GLU A 100 22.84 -61.64 8.68
C GLU A 100 22.29 -60.67 7.61
N PRO A 101 21.78 -61.14 6.44
CA PRO A 101 21.36 -60.25 5.36
C PRO A 101 20.10 -59.49 5.77
N ALA A 102 20.22 -58.17 5.95
CA ALA A 102 19.06 -57.29 6.08
C ALA A 102 18.37 -57.14 4.72
N GLU A 103 17.04 -57.28 4.71
CA GLU A 103 16.21 -57.01 3.54
C GLU A 103 16.39 -55.56 3.06
N PRO A 104 16.37 -55.29 1.74
CA PRO A 104 16.56 -53.95 1.22
C PRO A 104 15.44 -53.03 1.71
N PRO A 105 15.76 -51.77 2.09
CA PRO A 105 14.75 -50.82 2.51
C PRO A 105 13.80 -50.55 1.34
N THR A 106 12.51 -50.81 1.56
CA THR A 106 11.44 -50.38 0.67
C THR A 106 11.41 -48.85 0.68
N THR A 107 11.93 -48.22 -0.37
CA THR A 107 11.78 -46.79 -0.59
C THR A 107 10.32 -46.53 -0.95
N THR A 108 9.52 -46.12 0.03
CA THR A 108 8.23 -45.50 -0.24
C THR A 108 8.54 -44.16 -0.91
N VAL A 109 8.37 -44.10 -2.24
CA VAL A 109 8.38 -42.85 -2.98
C VAL A 109 7.10 -42.12 -2.58
N GLU A 110 7.25 -41.07 -1.78
CA GLU A 110 6.18 -40.11 -1.50
C GLU A 110 5.73 -39.52 -2.85
N PRO A 111 4.44 -39.56 -3.18
CA PRO A 111 3.95 -39.01 -4.44
C PRO A 111 4.32 -37.53 -4.50
N GLU A 112 4.94 -37.13 -5.61
CA GLU A 112 5.20 -35.72 -5.94
C GLU A 112 3.85 -34.97 -5.87
N PRO A 113 3.78 -33.81 -5.19
CA PRO A 113 2.51 -33.11 -5.02
C PRO A 113 1.90 -32.81 -6.40
N GLU A 114 0.64 -33.18 -6.59
CA GLU A 114 -0.07 -32.86 -7.83
C GLU A 114 -0.11 -31.34 -7.99
N VAL A 115 0.35 -30.85 -9.14
CA VAL A 115 0.35 -29.42 -9.44
C VAL A 115 -1.10 -28.99 -9.64
N ALA A 116 -1.60 -28.16 -8.72
CA ALA A 116 -2.94 -27.60 -8.83
C ALA A 116 -3.10 -26.82 -10.14
N THR A 117 -4.27 -26.97 -10.75
CA THR A 117 -4.62 -26.32 -12.01
C THR A 117 -5.84 -25.43 -11.83
N TYR A 118 -5.82 -24.28 -12.51
CA TYR A 118 -6.81 -23.22 -12.44
C TYR A 118 -7.23 -22.81 -13.86
N ASP A 119 -8.50 -22.44 -14.04
CA ASP A 119 -9.02 -21.93 -15.33
C ASP A 119 -9.28 -20.43 -15.25
N PHE A 120 -8.29 -19.64 -15.67
CA PHE A 120 -8.40 -18.17 -15.76
C PHE A 120 -8.73 -17.68 -17.18
N THR A 121 -9.18 -18.56 -18.09
CA THR A 121 -9.34 -18.22 -19.52
C THR A 121 -10.39 -17.15 -19.79
N ALA A 122 -11.30 -16.90 -18.84
CA ALA A 122 -12.30 -15.84 -18.93
C ALA A 122 -11.75 -14.43 -18.68
N ILE A 123 -10.57 -14.28 -18.05
CA ILE A 123 -10.01 -12.98 -17.66
C ILE A 123 -9.60 -12.14 -18.88
N SER A 124 -8.71 -12.67 -19.74
CA SER A 124 -8.13 -11.92 -20.85
C SER A 124 -9.16 -11.24 -21.77
N PRO A 125 -10.27 -11.88 -22.21
CA PRO A 125 -11.26 -11.19 -23.05
C PRO A 125 -11.98 -10.06 -22.31
N ILE A 126 -12.27 -10.21 -21.01
CA ILE A 126 -12.91 -9.15 -20.20
C ILE A 126 -11.98 -7.94 -20.08
N VAL A 127 -10.71 -8.18 -19.76
CA VAL A 127 -9.72 -7.11 -19.60
C VAL A 127 -9.46 -6.40 -20.93
N GLN A 128 -9.30 -7.14 -22.03
CA GLN A 128 -9.06 -6.55 -23.35
C GLN A 128 -10.26 -5.72 -23.82
N ASP A 129 -11.49 -6.23 -23.68
CA ASP A 129 -12.70 -5.49 -24.05
C ASP A 129 -12.83 -4.21 -23.22
N PHE A 130 -12.47 -4.24 -21.94
CA PHE A 130 -12.51 -3.07 -21.06
C PHE A 130 -11.42 -2.03 -21.42
N ILE A 131 -10.20 -2.49 -21.70
CA ILE A 131 -9.10 -1.62 -22.17
C ILE A 131 -9.52 -0.88 -23.45
N ASP A 132 -10.09 -1.61 -24.41
CA ASP A 132 -10.53 -1.05 -25.69
C ASP A 132 -11.71 -0.07 -25.52
N LEU A 133 -12.64 -0.37 -24.60
CA LEU A 133 -13.80 0.46 -24.30
C LEU A 133 -13.43 1.79 -23.64
N GLU A 134 -12.57 1.73 -22.61
CA GLU A 134 -12.17 2.88 -21.81
C GLU A 134 -10.95 3.62 -22.39
N GLY A 135 -10.30 3.05 -23.41
CA GLY A 135 -9.13 3.64 -24.06
C GLY A 135 -7.89 3.66 -23.16
N LEU A 136 -7.68 2.59 -22.38
CA LEU A 136 -6.55 2.47 -21.46
C LEU A 136 -5.26 2.13 -22.23
N ASN A 137 -4.10 2.52 -21.70
CA ASN A 137 -2.81 2.10 -22.25
C ASN A 137 -2.48 0.63 -21.94
N GLY A 138 -3.12 0.05 -20.93
CA GLY A 138 -2.96 -1.35 -20.57
C GLY A 138 -3.49 -1.66 -19.16
N ALA A 139 -3.19 -2.87 -18.70
CA ALA A 139 -3.50 -3.33 -17.36
C ALA A 139 -2.51 -4.43 -16.92
N GLY A 140 -2.40 -4.65 -15.62
CA GLY A 140 -1.73 -5.82 -15.05
C GLY A 140 -2.61 -6.48 -13.99
N LEU A 141 -2.65 -7.81 -13.97
CA LEU A 141 -3.35 -8.58 -12.96
C LEU A 141 -2.45 -9.70 -12.46
N ILE A 142 -2.30 -9.79 -11.15
CA ILE A 142 -1.71 -10.95 -10.47
C ILE A 142 -2.75 -11.54 -9.51
N VAL A 143 -2.85 -12.87 -9.49
CA VAL A 143 -3.65 -13.64 -8.52
C VAL A 143 -2.72 -14.60 -7.80
N VAL A 144 -2.81 -14.59 -6.47
CA VAL A 144 -2.04 -15.45 -5.58
C VAL A 144 -2.97 -16.33 -4.75
N GLN A 145 -2.57 -17.56 -4.47
CA GLN A 145 -3.26 -18.48 -3.59
C GLN A 145 -2.31 -18.95 -2.48
N ARG A 146 -2.85 -19.09 -1.26
CA ARG A 146 -2.09 -19.38 -0.02
C ARG A 146 -1.11 -20.54 -0.16
N ASP A 147 -1.53 -21.65 -0.74
CA ASP A 147 -0.73 -22.88 -0.84
C ASP A 147 0.11 -22.91 -2.12
N ASP A 148 -0.43 -22.41 -3.22
CA ASP A 148 0.15 -22.60 -4.56
C ASP A 148 0.98 -21.41 -5.06
N GLY A 149 0.96 -20.28 -4.34
CA GLY A 149 1.71 -19.08 -4.71
C GLY A 149 1.03 -18.31 -5.84
N VAL A 150 1.79 -17.87 -6.85
CA VAL A 150 1.23 -17.14 -7.99
C VAL A 150 0.51 -18.11 -8.92
N VAL A 151 -0.80 -17.94 -9.07
CA VAL A 151 -1.66 -18.83 -9.89
C VAL A 151 -2.12 -18.18 -11.19
N HIS A 152 -2.05 -16.85 -11.28
CA HIS A 152 -2.24 -16.09 -12.51
C HIS A 152 -1.38 -14.83 -12.48
N HIS A 153 -0.72 -14.48 -13.58
CA HIS A 153 -0.01 -13.22 -13.73
C HIS A 153 0.01 -12.85 -15.22
N GLU A 154 -0.79 -11.85 -15.59
CA GLU A 154 -0.94 -11.43 -16.98
C GLU A 154 -0.92 -9.90 -17.07
N HIS A 155 -0.44 -9.42 -18.22
CA HIS A 155 -0.34 -8.01 -18.55
C HIS A 155 -0.88 -7.78 -19.95
N TRP A 156 -1.46 -6.60 -20.15
CA TRP A 156 -2.07 -6.19 -21.42
C TRP A 156 -1.59 -4.79 -21.81
N GLY A 157 -1.54 -4.52 -23.12
CA GLY A 157 -1.11 -3.22 -23.64
C GLY A 157 0.36 -2.92 -23.34
N GLU A 158 0.62 -1.73 -22.78
CA GLU A 158 1.97 -1.26 -22.41
C GLU A 158 2.50 -1.84 -21.09
N PHE A 159 1.70 -2.66 -20.40
CA PHE A 159 2.09 -3.26 -19.14
C PHE A 159 2.98 -4.49 -19.36
N GLY A 160 3.96 -4.62 -18.48
CA GLY A 160 4.80 -5.81 -18.35
C GLY A 160 5.18 -6.01 -16.89
N PRO A 161 5.89 -7.11 -16.56
CA PRO A 161 6.24 -7.46 -15.18
C PRO A 161 7.09 -6.42 -14.48
N GLU A 162 7.91 -5.67 -15.23
CA GLU A 162 8.81 -4.62 -14.72
C GLU A 162 8.16 -3.24 -14.65
N ARG A 163 6.90 -3.08 -15.10
CA ARG A 163 6.22 -1.78 -15.07
C ARG A 163 5.97 -1.37 -13.61
N ILE A 164 6.55 -0.24 -13.22
CA ILE A 164 6.39 0.38 -11.92
C ILE A 164 5.20 1.33 -12.01
N SER A 165 4.25 1.20 -11.09
CA SER A 165 3.08 2.09 -11.03
C SER A 165 3.00 2.81 -9.69
N LEU A 166 2.61 4.08 -9.71
CA LEU A 166 2.14 4.79 -8.51
C LEU A 166 0.82 4.18 -8.06
N ILE A 167 0.71 3.77 -6.80
CA ILE A 167 -0.46 3.00 -6.33
C ILE A 167 -1.41 3.78 -5.43
N ALA A 168 -1.09 5.04 -5.12
CA ALA A 168 -1.92 5.90 -4.28
C ALA A 168 -2.38 5.15 -3.01
N SER A 169 -3.69 5.21 -2.67
CA SER A 169 -4.22 4.65 -1.42
C SER A 169 -3.83 3.21 -1.14
N SER A 170 -3.61 2.36 -2.16
CA SER A 170 -3.14 0.97 -1.98
C SER A 170 -1.78 0.85 -1.25
N SER A 171 -1.14 1.97 -0.93
CA SER A 171 0.01 2.11 -0.03
C SER A 171 -0.33 1.83 1.45
N LYS A 172 -1.59 2.01 1.88
CA LYS A 172 -1.96 2.09 3.30
C LYS A 172 -1.72 0.77 4.03
N MET A 173 -1.99 -0.35 3.39
CA MET A 173 -1.69 -1.67 3.98
C MET A 173 -0.20 -1.87 4.25
N VAL A 174 0.67 -1.31 3.40
CA VAL A 174 2.14 -1.34 3.59
C VAL A 174 2.52 -0.48 4.78
N VAL A 175 1.94 0.73 4.90
CA VAL A 175 2.21 1.60 6.05
C VAL A 175 1.75 0.97 7.36
N ALA A 176 0.51 0.46 7.39
CA ALA A 176 -0.05 -0.20 8.56
C ALA A 176 0.82 -1.38 9.00
N GLY A 177 1.29 -2.20 8.07
CA GLY A 177 2.15 -3.33 8.42
C GLY A 177 3.55 -2.92 8.91
N VAL A 178 4.13 -1.78 8.49
CA VAL A 178 5.35 -1.26 9.17
C VAL A 178 5.08 -0.97 10.65
N LEU A 179 3.96 -0.30 10.98
CA LEU A 179 3.62 -0.02 12.37
C LEU A 179 3.35 -1.30 13.16
N MET A 180 2.65 -2.27 12.57
CA MET A 180 2.39 -3.55 13.21
C MET A 180 3.66 -4.40 13.37
N ARG A 181 4.64 -4.27 12.47
CA ARG A 181 5.96 -4.88 12.64
C ARG A 181 6.67 -4.32 13.87
N LEU A 182 6.67 -2.99 14.01
CA LEU A 182 7.26 -2.34 15.20
C LEU A 182 6.52 -2.74 16.49
N HIS A 183 5.22 -3.02 16.38
CA HIS A 183 4.44 -3.60 17.47
C HIS A 183 4.86 -5.01 17.83
N ASP A 184 5.00 -5.89 16.85
CA ASP A 184 5.49 -7.26 17.04
C ASP A 184 6.90 -7.28 17.68
N ASP A 185 7.77 -6.34 17.28
CA ASP A 185 9.13 -6.21 17.82
C ASP A 185 9.18 -5.54 19.21
N GLY A 186 8.04 -5.07 19.75
CA GLY A 186 7.95 -4.39 21.04
C GLY A 186 8.58 -2.99 21.06
N LEU A 187 8.80 -2.39 19.89
CA LEU A 187 9.31 -1.02 19.75
C LEU A 187 8.19 0.04 19.78
N LEU A 188 6.96 -0.38 19.46
CA LEU A 188 5.76 0.45 19.46
C LEU A 188 4.62 -0.31 20.14
N ASP A 189 3.88 0.34 21.04
CA ASP A 189 2.55 -0.16 21.40
C ASP A 189 1.54 0.54 20.50
N ILE A 190 0.87 -0.20 19.62
CA ILE A 190 -0.05 0.37 18.63
C ILE A 190 -1.27 1.01 19.31
N ASP A 191 -1.62 0.59 20.53
CA ASP A 191 -2.75 1.10 21.30
C ASP A 191 -2.35 2.12 22.38
N ALA A 192 -1.04 2.35 22.58
CA ALA A 192 -0.58 3.40 23.48
C ALA A 192 -0.66 4.78 22.79
N PRO A 193 -0.78 5.88 23.56
CA PRO A 193 -0.75 7.22 23.01
C PRO A 193 0.52 7.51 22.21
N VAL A 194 0.38 8.27 21.13
CA VAL A 194 1.52 8.79 20.34
C VAL A 194 2.50 9.56 21.22
N ALA A 195 1.99 10.24 22.27
CA ALA A 195 2.77 10.98 23.25
C ALA A 195 3.79 10.14 24.03
N ASP A 196 3.61 8.82 24.10
CA ASP A 196 4.55 7.92 24.80
C ASP A 196 5.85 7.70 24.00
N VAL A 197 5.78 7.88 22.68
CA VAL A 197 6.90 7.66 21.75
C VAL A 197 7.48 8.99 21.26
N ALA A 198 6.62 9.98 20.98
CA ALA A 198 7.03 11.25 20.40
C ALA A 198 6.58 12.44 21.27
N GLY A 199 7.54 13.31 21.64
CA GLY A 199 7.27 14.45 22.52
C GLY A 199 6.24 15.46 21.95
N TRP A 200 6.20 15.63 20.63
CA TRP A 200 5.18 16.44 19.96
C TRP A 200 3.78 15.82 20.04
N GLY A 201 3.68 14.53 20.39
CA GLY A 201 2.43 13.83 20.66
C GLY A 201 1.58 14.48 21.75
N ALA A 202 2.19 15.28 22.63
CA ALA A 202 1.49 16.01 23.69
C ALA A 202 0.42 17.01 23.18
N GLY A 203 0.45 17.40 21.91
CA GLY A 203 -0.60 18.22 21.30
C GLY A 203 -1.93 17.48 21.13
N ASN A 204 -1.90 16.15 20.98
CA ASN A 204 -3.07 15.29 20.88
C ASN A 204 -2.87 14.03 21.77
N PRO A 205 -2.93 14.18 23.11
CA PRO A 205 -2.41 13.19 24.05
C PRO A 205 -3.22 11.89 24.13
N GLU A 206 -4.42 11.85 23.57
CA GLU A 206 -5.29 10.66 23.56
C GLU A 206 -5.21 9.87 22.24
N VAL A 207 -4.56 10.41 21.19
CA VAL A 207 -4.47 9.75 19.89
C VAL A 207 -3.46 8.61 19.93
N THR A 208 -3.85 7.45 19.43
CA THR A 208 -3.03 6.23 19.34
C THR A 208 -2.64 5.94 17.88
N PRO A 209 -1.52 5.25 17.63
CA PRO A 209 -1.16 4.80 16.29
C PRO A 209 -2.26 3.98 15.61
N ALA A 210 -2.96 3.12 16.37
CA ALA A 210 -4.02 2.29 15.83
C ALA A 210 -5.21 3.12 15.32
N GLN A 211 -5.54 4.24 15.99
CA GLN A 211 -6.57 5.19 15.52
C GLN A 211 -6.13 5.95 14.25
N LEU A 212 -4.84 6.25 14.11
CA LEU A 212 -4.31 6.90 12.90
C LEU A 212 -4.51 6.00 11.66
N ILE A 213 -4.08 4.74 11.74
CA ILE A 213 -4.10 3.79 10.61
C ILE A 213 -5.47 3.13 10.36
N SER A 214 -6.45 3.40 11.22
CA SER A 214 -7.86 3.02 11.02
C SER A 214 -8.78 4.20 10.66
N ASN A 215 -8.21 5.37 10.40
CA ASN A 215 -8.95 6.59 10.07
C ASN A 215 -9.96 7.04 11.15
N SER A 216 -9.62 6.84 12.43
CA SER A 216 -10.46 7.19 13.58
C SER A 216 -9.76 8.09 14.60
N SER A 217 -8.66 8.74 14.22
CA SER A 217 -7.91 9.66 15.10
C SER A 217 -8.65 10.94 15.46
N GLY A 218 -9.67 11.31 14.69
CA GLY A 218 -10.40 12.58 14.85
C GLY A 218 -9.75 13.77 14.15
N LEU A 219 -8.53 13.61 13.60
CA LEU A 219 -7.90 14.59 12.73
C LEU A 219 -8.73 14.81 11.45
N VAL A 220 -8.57 15.97 10.81
CA VAL A 220 -9.23 16.27 9.54
C VAL A 220 -8.64 15.39 8.42
N GLY A 221 -9.43 14.43 7.95
CA GLY A 221 -9.08 13.56 6.82
C GLY A 221 -9.47 14.14 5.45
N LEU A 222 -9.25 13.34 4.39
CA LEU A 222 -9.58 13.68 3.01
C LEU A 222 -11.08 13.77 2.73
N PHE A 223 -11.92 12.98 3.40
CA PHE A 223 -13.38 13.09 3.20
C PHE A 223 -13.96 14.38 3.77
N PRO A 224 -13.65 14.78 5.02
CA PRO A 224 -14.08 16.08 5.52
C PRO A 224 -13.52 17.26 4.72
N ASN A 225 -12.23 17.24 4.39
CA ASN A 225 -11.60 18.29 3.58
C ASN A 225 -10.31 17.82 2.88
N PRO A 226 -10.33 17.51 1.57
CA PRO A 226 -9.16 16.99 0.86
C PRO A 226 -8.06 18.03 0.62
N ALA A 227 -8.35 19.33 0.84
CA ALA A 227 -7.41 20.43 0.66
C ALA A 227 -7.22 21.21 1.97
N TYR A 228 -7.24 20.51 3.11
CA TYR A 228 -7.16 21.13 4.43
C TYR A 228 -5.82 21.86 4.63
N GLY A 229 -5.88 23.19 4.64
CA GLY A 229 -4.71 24.08 4.65
C GLY A 229 -3.69 23.79 5.77
N PRO A 230 -4.12 23.63 7.04
CA PRO A 230 -3.20 23.35 8.15
C PRO A 230 -2.33 22.10 7.94
N TYR A 231 -2.80 21.13 7.16
CA TYR A 231 -2.13 19.85 6.91
C TYR A 231 -1.49 19.75 5.51
N VAL A 232 -1.25 20.89 4.84
CA VAL A 232 -0.73 20.92 3.47
C VAL A 232 0.64 20.24 3.32
N CYS A 233 1.42 20.13 4.41
CA CYS A 233 2.74 19.48 4.41
C CYS A 233 2.69 18.04 3.89
N GLN A 234 1.56 17.34 4.02
CA GLN A 234 1.40 15.96 3.55
C GLN A 234 1.58 15.81 2.02
N PHE A 235 1.37 16.87 1.24
CA PHE A 235 1.45 16.87 -0.22
C PHE A 235 2.77 17.43 -0.76
N LEU A 236 3.67 17.88 0.13
CA LEU A 236 4.90 18.56 -0.26
C LEU A 236 6.09 17.61 -0.15
N PRO A 237 6.93 17.46 -1.20
CA PRO A 237 8.12 16.61 -1.15
C PRO A 237 9.27 17.23 -0.34
N ILE A 238 9.06 18.40 0.25
CA ILE A 238 10.04 19.12 1.06
C ILE A 238 9.78 18.91 2.55
N GLY A 239 10.82 19.10 3.36
CA GLY A 239 10.75 18.88 4.80
C GLY A 239 10.99 17.41 5.16
N THR A 240 10.49 16.99 6.32
CA THR A 240 10.62 15.63 6.86
C THR A 240 9.27 15.13 7.36
N LEU A 241 9.08 13.81 7.41
CA LEU A 241 7.89 13.19 8.00
C LEU A 241 7.63 13.69 9.43
N GLN A 242 8.66 13.68 10.28
CA GLN A 242 8.54 14.12 11.67
C GLN A 242 8.16 15.60 11.79
N ALA A 243 8.71 16.47 10.94
CA ALA A 243 8.32 17.89 10.95
C ALA A 243 6.87 18.10 10.49
N CYS A 244 6.39 17.34 9.49
CA CYS A 244 5.00 17.40 9.07
C CYS A 244 4.06 16.86 10.17
N ALA A 245 4.42 15.75 10.82
CA ALA A 245 3.65 15.20 11.94
C ALA A 245 3.59 16.15 13.14
N GLU A 246 4.72 16.75 13.53
CA GLU A 246 4.76 17.77 14.59
C GLU A 246 3.87 18.96 14.24
N GLN A 247 3.92 19.46 12.99
CA GLN A 247 3.01 20.52 12.54
C GLN A 247 1.54 20.12 12.68
N VAL A 248 1.18 18.92 12.23
CA VAL A 248 -0.21 18.39 12.28
C VAL A 248 -0.69 18.27 13.73
N PHE A 249 0.18 17.82 14.64
CA PHE A 249 -0.20 17.59 16.05
C PHE A 249 -0.19 18.84 16.91
N THR A 250 0.50 19.91 16.51
CA THR A 250 0.75 21.09 17.36
C THR A 250 0.15 22.38 16.81
N THR A 251 -0.38 22.37 15.60
CA THR A 251 -1.12 23.50 15.06
C THR A 251 -2.36 23.76 15.92
N THR A 252 -2.74 25.03 16.04
CA THR A 252 -4.00 25.46 16.67
C THR A 252 -5.04 25.87 15.64
N ASP A 253 -4.65 25.90 14.36
CA ASP A 253 -5.53 26.31 13.26
C ASP A 253 -6.63 25.28 12.96
N ASP A 254 -6.56 24.09 13.60
CA ASP A 254 -7.51 22.99 13.46
C ASP A 254 -8.35 22.69 14.71
N ASP A 255 -8.17 23.45 15.81
CA ASP A 255 -8.89 23.29 17.08
C ASP A 255 -10.42 23.20 16.92
N ALA A 256 -10.97 23.89 15.91
CA ALA A 256 -12.40 23.91 15.63
C ALA A 256 -12.90 22.74 14.77
N ASP A 257 -11.99 22.02 14.12
CA ASP A 257 -12.30 21.01 13.10
C ASP A 257 -12.00 19.59 13.57
N VAL A 258 -11.06 19.39 14.51
CA VAL A 258 -10.76 18.09 15.12
C VAL A 258 -11.87 17.60 16.04
N VAL A 259 -12.02 16.28 16.17
CA VAL A 259 -12.99 15.62 17.07
C VAL A 259 -12.29 14.60 17.96
N PRO A 260 -12.92 14.13 19.06
CA PRO A 260 -12.32 13.10 19.88
C PRO A 260 -12.04 11.82 19.08
N PRO A 261 -10.95 11.09 19.38
CA PRO A 261 -10.65 9.82 18.72
C PRO A 261 -11.76 8.78 18.91
N ASP A 262 -11.90 7.86 17.94
CA ASP A 262 -12.92 6.81 17.92
C ASP A 262 -14.35 7.33 18.09
N THR A 263 -14.66 8.52 17.55
CA THR A 263 -16.04 9.05 17.50
C THR A 263 -16.60 9.19 16.09
N GLU A 264 -15.72 9.30 15.09
CA GLU A 264 -16.08 9.49 13.69
C GLU A 264 -15.03 8.86 12.78
N PHE A 265 -15.46 8.27 11.66
CA PHE A 265 -14.56 7.85 10.59
C PHE A 265 -14.20 9.03 9.69
N ARG A 266 -12.90 9.32 9.56
CA ARG A 266 -12.38 10.41 8.73
C ARG A 266 -11.27 9.89 7.84
N TYR A 267 -11.64 9.44 6.64
CA TYR A 267 -10.74 8.74 5.73
C TYR A 267 -9.50 9.55 5.33
N GLY A 268 -8.33 8.90 5.39
CA GLY A 268 -7.09 9.36 4.79
C GLY A 268 -6.49 10.59 5.44
N GLY A 269 -5.58 11.23 4.74
CA GLY A 269 -5.00 12.51 5.09
C GLY A 269 -3.81 12.41 6.03
N ALA A 270 -3.51 13.52 6.70
CA ALA A 270 -2.28 13.68 7.46
C ALA A 270 -2.12 12.75 8.67
N GLN A 271 -3.17 12.05 9.11
CA GLN A 271 -3.03 11.00 10.12
C GLN A 271 -2.07 9.88 9.69
N TRP A 272 -1.97 9.59 8.39
CA TRP A 272 -1.01 8.62 7.86
C TRP A 272 0.43 9.13 7.93
N GLN A 273 0.63 10.45 7.81
CA GLN A 273 1.94 11.10 7.91
C GLN A 273 2.42 11.07 9.35
N VAL A 274 1.51 11.30 10.29
CA VAL A 274 1.76 11.10 11.71
C VAL A 274 2.14 9.64 11.97
N ALA A 275 1.40 8.66 11.42
CA ALA A 275 1.71 7.24 11.62
C ALA A 275 3.12 6.89 11.11
N GLY A 276 3.51 7.37 9.93
CA GLY A 276 4.87 7.19 9.41
C GLY A 276 5.94 7.86 10.29
N ALA A 277 5.69 9.06 10.80
CA ALA A 277 6.61 9.74 11.72
C ALA A 277 6.76 9.01 13.06
N VAL A 278 5.67 8.44 13.60
CA VAL A 278 5.72 7.59 14.79
C VAL A 278 6.62 6.38 14.55
N ALA A 279 6.51 5.75 13.37
CA ALA A 279 7.38 4.64 13.01
C ALA A 279 8.87 5.04 12.95
N GLU A 280 9.20 6.22 12.39
CA GLU A 280 10.57 6.73 12.39
C GLU A 280 11.10 7.00 13.81
N VAL A 281 10.28 7.62 14.68
CA VAL A 281 10.68 7.94 16.06
C VAL A 281 10.86 6.67 16.89
N ALA A 282 9.91 5.72 16.81
CA ALA A 282 9.95 4.46 17.56
C ALA A 282 11.16 3.60 17.21
N SER A 283 11.52 3.55 15.92
CA SER A 283 12.60 2.70 15.41
C SER A 283 13.98 3.40 15.38
N GLY A 284 14.00 4.73 15.35
CA GLY A 284 15.20 5.52 15.05
C GLY A 284 15.69 5.38 13.60
N LYS A 285 14.87 4.84 12.70
CA LYS A 285 15.20 4.58 11.28
C LYS A 285 14.40 5.51 10.37
N SER A 286 14.91 5.76 9.17
CA SER A 286 14.14 6.47 8.14
C SER A 286 13.04 5.57 7.57
N TRP A 287 11.99 6.18 7.01
CA TRP A 287 10.93 5.44 6.33
C TRP A 287 11.46 4.48 5.25
N ALA A 288 12.42 4.94 4.43
CA ALA A 288 13.02 4.10 3.40
C ALA A 288 13.74 2.86 3.98
N ALA A 289 14.43 3.01 5.12
CA ALA A 289 15.08 1.90 5.80
C ALA A 289 14.06 0.93 6.41
N LEU A 290 12.93 1.44 6.93
CA LEU A 290 11.84 0.60 7.41
C LEU A 290 11.21 -0.22 6.27
N ILE A 291 10.95 0.38 5.12
CA ILE A 291 10.43 -0.36 3.96
C ILE A 291 11.41 -1.46 3.52
N ASP A 292 12.71 -1.13 3.46
CA ASP A 292 13.73 -2.10 3.08
C ASP A 292 13.80 -3.29 4.05
N GLU A 293 13.86 -3.01 5.35
CA GLU A 293 14.02 -4.03 6.39
C GLU A 293 12.76 -4.86 6.63
N VAL A 294 11.58 -4.25 6.55
CA VAL A 294 10.30 -4.92 6.82
C VAL A 294 9.85 -5.74 5.62
N TYR A 295 10.00 -5.23 4.41
CA TYR A 295 9.41 -5.84 3.21
C TYR A 295 10.40 -6.23 2.14
N VAL A 296 11.26 -5.31 1.69
CA VAL A 296 12.11 -5.54 0.51
C VAL A 296 13.06 -6.71 0.74
N GLN A 297 13.84 -6.69 1.82
CA GLN A 297 14.79 -7.75 2.12
C GLN A 297 14.10 -9.08 2.49
N PRO A 298 13.09 -9.12 3.39
CA PRO A 298 12.46 -10.38 3.79
C PRO A 298 11.66 -11.06 2.68
N CYS A 299 11.04 -10.27 1.80
CA CYS A 299 10.19 -10.77 0.71
C CYS A 299 10.90 -10.83 -0.64
N GLY A 300 12.15 -10.37 -0.72
CA GLY A 300 12.93 -10.34 -1.96
C GLY A 300 12.27 -9.48 -3.02
N LEU A 301 11.71 -8.34 -2.63
CA LEU A 301 11.06 -7.42 -3.56
C LEU A 301 12.10 -6.68 -4.38
N ASP A 302 11.84 -6.47 -5.66
CA ASP A 302 12.72 -5.67 -6.53
C ASP A 302 12.39 -4.18 -6.44
N VAL A 303 11.09 -3.85 -6.38
CA VAL A 303 10.59 -2.47 -6.32
C VAL A 303 9.47 -2.34 -5.30
N LEU A 304 9.80 -1.74 -4.16
CA LEU A 304 8.84 -1.15 -3.24
C LEU A 304 9.49 0.06 -2.57
N ALA A 305 8.99 1.25 -2.87
CA ALA A 305 9.47 2.47 -2.24
C ALA A 305 8.38 3.54 -2.22
N PHE A 306 8.65 4.62 -1.49
CA PHE A 306 7.72 5.73 -1.29
C PHE A 306 8.32 7.05 -1.74
N ASN A 307 7.48 7.93 -2.27
CA ASN A 307 7.80 9.31 -2.59
C ASN A 307 6.58 10.21 -2.28
N ASN A 308 6.61 11.49 -2.69
CA ASN A 308 5.48 12.40 -2.57
C ASN A 308 5.10 12.99 -3.94
N PRO A 309 4.39 12.24 -4.79
CA PRO A 309 4.26 12.56 -6.22
C PRO A 309 3.32 13.76 -6.49
N PHE A 310 2.45 14.11 -5.55
CA PHE A 310 1.26 14.94 -5.78
C PHE A 310 1.53 16.37 -6.25
N THR A 311 2.71 16.93 -5.94
CA THR A 311 3.10 18.28 -6.37
C THR A 311 4.33 18.30 -7.28
N GLN A 312 4.78 17.12 -7.73
CA GLN A 312 5.99 16.96 -8.54
C GLN A 312 5.71 16.67 -10.01
N LEU A 313 4.60 16.00 -10.28
CA LEU A 313 4.25 15.53 -11.62
C LEU A 313 3.14 16.37 -12.24
N GLU A 314 3.28 16.64 -13.55
CA GLU A 314 2.23 17.28 -14.32
C GLU A 314 1.10 16.28 -14.59
N GLY A 315 -0.14 16.72 -14.39
CA GLY A 315 -1.33 15.90 -14.64
C GLY A 315 -2.61 16.60 -14.20
N GLU A 316 -3.75 16.08 -14.64
CA GLU A 316 -5.03 16.49 -14.07
C GLU A 316 -5.16 15.94 -12.64
N PRO A 317 -5.72 16.71 -11.70
CA PRO A 317 -6.01 16.19 -10.36
C PRO A 317 -6.79 14.88 -10.44
N TYR A 318 -6.43 13.93 -9.60
CA TYR A 318 -7.11 12.63 -9.48
C TYR A 318 -6.95 11.68 -10.68
N ARG A 319 -6.11 11.99 -11.67
CA ARG A 319 -5.72 11.07 -12.75
C ARG A 319 -4.28 10.61 -12.62
N TYR A 320 -3.98 9.43 -13.16
CA TYR A 320 -2.60 8.96 -13.24
C TYR A 320 -1.70 9.97 -13.98
N PRO A 321 -0.57 10.38 -13.39
CA PRO A 321 0.34 11.30 -14.04
C PRO A 321 1.16 10.57 -15.10
N ALA A 322 0.79 10.72 -16.38
CA ALA A 322 1.50 10.11 -17.50
C ALA A 322 3.00 10.48 -17.54
N SER A 323 3.39 11.62 -16.95
CA SER A 323 4.77 12.05 -16.81
C SER A 323 5.62 11.18 -15.88
N PHE A 324 5.03 10.31 -15.06
CA PHE A 324 5.75 9.33 -14.27
C PHE A 324 6.40 8.25 -15.15
N ASP A 325 5.72 7.82 -16.22
CA ASP A 325 6.19 6.86 -17.24
C ASP A 325 6.96 5.65 -16.70
N SER A 326 6.48 5.05 -15.60
CA SER A 326 7.14 3.91 -14.93
C SER A 326 8.59 4.18 -14.49
N ASP A 327 8.99 5.44 -14.33
CA ASP A 327 10.34 5.88 -14.01
C ASP A 327 10.35 6.70 -12.70
N PRO A 328 10.73 6.08 -11.56
CA PRO A 328 10.91 6.79 -10.30
C PRO A 328 11.92 7.93 -10.34
N SER A 329 12.83 7.98 -11.32
CA SER A 329 13.81 9.06 -11.46
C SER A 329 13.19 10.40 -11.87
N THR A 330 11.93 10.39 -12.33
CA THR A 330 11.12 11.59 -12.58
C THR A 330 10.76 12.33 -11.30
N LEU A 331 10.88 11.68 -10.13
CA LEU A 331 10.58 12.25 -8.83
C LEU A 331 11.85 12.70 -8.11
N MET A 332 11.77 13.84 -7.44
CA MET A 332 12.85 14.30 -6.57
C MET A 332 12.94 13.39 -5.33
N PRO A 333 14.16 13.13 -4.83
CA PRO A 333 14.33 12.49 -3.53
C PRO A 333 13.65 13.32 -2.42
N THR A 334 13.02 12.64 -1.46
CA THR A 334 12.30 13.29 -0.36
C THR A 334 12.50 12.57 0.97
N TYR A 335 12.47 13.33 2.06
CA TYR A 335 12.37 12.82 3.44
C TYR A 335 10.95 12.98 4.01
N ASN A 336 10.00 13.43 3.19
CA ASN A 336 8.59 13.56 3.51
C ASN A 336 7.75 12.84 2.44
N PRO A 337 7.93 11.52 2.23
CA PRO A 337 7.06 10.76 1.34
C PRO A 337 5.60 10.89 1.77
N ASN A 338 4.67 10.72 0.83
CA ASN A 338 3.27 10.67 1.20
C ASN A 338 2.92 9.25 1.70
N LEU A 339 2.59 9.08 2.98
CA LEU A 339 2.37 7.74 3.55
C LEU A 339 1.09 7.11 3.04
N GLU A 340 0.02 7.89 2.92
CA GLU A 340 -1.25 7.31 2.51
C GLU A 340 -1.33 6.98 1.02
N GLY A 341 -0.41 7.48 0.20
CA GLY A 341 -0.58 7.57 -1.25
C GLY A 341 0.69 7.62 -2.09
N GLY A 342 1.86 7.48 -1.47
CA GLY A 342 3.15 7.74 -2.12
C GLY A 342 3.92 6.50 -2.56
N ALA A 343 3.41 5.28 -2.34
CA ALA A 343 4.11 4.09 -2.77
C ALA A 343 4.08 3.91 -4.29
N PHE A 344 5.14 3.30 -4.80
CA PHE A 344 5.21 2.72 -6.14
C PHE A 344 5.80 1.31 -6.07
N VAL A 345 5.36 0.45 -6.97
CA VAL A 345 5.59 -0.99 -6.90
C VAL A 345 5.40 -1.62 -8.29
N THR A 346 5.92 -2.83 -8.49
CA THR A 346 5.51 -3.68 -9.63
C THR A 346 4.31 -4.55 -9.28
N THR A 347 3.65 -5.11 -10.29
CA THR A 347 2.60 -6.12 -10.07
C THR A 347 3.09 -7.35 -9.30
N GLY A 348 4.29 -7.85 -9.62
CA GLY A 348 4.88 -9.01 -8.96
C GLY A 348 5.16 -8.77 -7.47
N ASP A 349 5.78 -7.63 -7.16
CA ASP A 349 6.14 -7.28 -5.78
C ASP A 349 4.89 -7.07 -4.92
N TYR A 350 3.84 -6.43 -5.45
CA TYR A 350 2.58 -6.29 -4.71
C TYR A 350 1.90 -7.65 -4.49
N GLY A 351 1.93 -8.55 -5.48
CA GLY A 351 1.44 -9.92 -5.32
C GLY A 351 2.18 -10.70 -4.23
N ALA A 352 3.49 -10.50 -4.08
CA ALA A 352 4.26 -11.09 -2.98
C ALA A 352 3.79 -10.59 -1.60
N LEU A 353 3.45 -9.30 -1.47
CA LEU A 353 2.87 -8.75 -0.25
C LEU A 353 1.49 -9.36 0.05
N LEU A 354 0.62 -9.50 -0.95
CA LEU A 354 -0.68 -10.18 -0.76
C LEU A 354 -0.50 -11.63 -0.30
N LEU A 355 0.45 -12.35 -0.89
CA LEU A 355 0.75 -13.72 -0.50
C LEU A 355 1.29 -13.81 0.94
N MET A 356 2.07 -12.84 1.39
CA MET A 356 2.52 -12.73 2.78
C MET A 356 1.35 -12.58 3.75
N HIS A 357 0.35 -11.75 3.42
CA HIS A 357 -0.88 -11.63 4.20
C HIS A 357 -1.65 -12.96 4.27
N LEU A 358 -1.67 -13.75 3.20
CA LEU A 358 -2.34 -15.05 3.16
C LEU A 358 -1.59 -16.17 3.90
N ARG A 359 -0.28 -16.02 4.08
CA ARG A 359 0.64 -16.99 4.69
C ARG A 359 1.05 -16.59 6.10
N ASP A 360 0.12 -16.08 6.88
CA ASP A 360 0.32 -15.74 8.30
C ASP A 360 1.56 -14.86 8.55
N GLY A 361 1.83 -13.94 7.63
CA GLY A 361 2.89 -12.95 7.75
C GLY A 361 4.26 -13.44 7.25
N MET A 362 4.30 -14.55 6.52
CA MET A 362 5.54 -15.19 6.06
C MET A 362 5.89 -14.82 4.61
N CYS A 363 7.13 -14.39 4.42
CA CYS A 363 7.79 -14.29 3.13
C CYS A 363 8.89 -15.36 3.04
N GLY A 364 8.55 -16.49 2.42
CA GLY A 364 9.39 -17.69 2.51
C GLY A 364 9.57 -18.11 3.97
N ASP A 365 10.81 -18.21 4.43
CA ASP A 365 11.14 -18.54 5.83
C ASP A 365 11.15 -17.30 6.76
N ASN A 366 11.00 -16.10 6.22
CA ASN A 366 11.06 -14.86 7.00
C ASN A 366 9.68 -14.46 7.51
N ARG A 367 9.56 -14.28 8.83
CA ARG A 367 8.36 -13.68 9.43
C ARG A 367 8.43 -12.17 9.37
N VAL A 368 7.56 -11.58 8.54
CA VAL A 368 7.35 -10.14 8.43
C VAL A 368 6.38 -9.66 9.50
N LEU A 369 5.20 -10.27 9.59
CA LEU A 369 4.18 -9.96 10.59
C LEU A 369 3.81 -11.20 11.42
N SER A 370 3.35 -10.97 12.65
CA SER A 370 2.65 -11.99 13.41
C SER A 370 1.24 -12.22 12.86
N ALA A 371 0.71 -13.43 13.06
CA ALA A 371 -0.68 -13.73 12.73
C ALA A 371 -1.66 -12.83 13.50
N GLU A 372 -1.35 -12.51 14.76
CA GLU A 372 -2.14 -11.57 15.58
C GLU A 372 -2.17 -10.18 14.94
N SER A 373 -1.02 -9.68 14.48
CA SER A 373 -0.95 -8.39 13.79
C SER A 373 -1.79 -8.37 12.51
N LEU A 374 -1.79 -9.46 11.73
CA LEU A 374 -2.64 -9.60 10.55
C LEU A 374 -4.13 -9.62 10.91
N ASP A 375 -4.54 -10.41 11.92
CA ASP A 375 -5.92 -10.45 12.39
C ASP A 375 -6.42 -9.05 12.78
N ARG A 376 -5.56 -8.26 13.44
CA ARG A 376 -5.86 -6.87 13.80
C ARG A 376 -5.98 -5.96 12.59
N MET A 377 -5.12 -6.14 11.58
CA MET A 377 -5.20 -5.34 10.34
C MET A 377 -6.45 -5.63 9.53
N HIS A 378 -6.89 -6.88 9.49
CA HIS A 378 -8.04 -7.32 8.69
C HIS A 378 -9.40 -7.13 9.39
N SER A 379 -9.40 -6.96 10.72
CA SER A 379 -10.62 -6.77 11.51
C SER A 379 -11.29 -5.42 11.26
N ASP A 380 -12.63 -5.39 11.18
CA ASP A 380 -13.42 -4.15 11.14
C ASP A 380 -13.35 -3.40 12.49
N ARG A 381 -12.31 -2.59 12.65
CA ARG A 381 -12.02 -1.84 13.87
C ARG A 381 -13.08 -0.77 14.13
N ILE A 382 -13.55 -0.07 13.08
CA ILE A 382 -14.46 1.07 13.26
C ILE A 382 -15.85 0.64 13.72
N MET A 383 -16.31 -0.56 13.32
CA MET A 383 -17.50 -1.18 13.91
C MET A 383 -17.27 -1.50 15.39
N ALA A 384 -16.15 -2.16 15.71
CA ALA A 384 -15.85 -2.59 17.07
C ALA A 384 -15.66 -1.40 18.04
N ALA A 385 -15.06 -0.32 17.57
CA ALA A 385 -14.71 0.84 18.40
C ALA A 385 -15.92 1.75 18.66
N TYR A 386 -16.71 2.10 17.64
CA TYR A 386 -17.79 3.09 17.78
C TYR A 386 -19.02 2.86 16.89
N GLY A 387 -19.18 1.67 16.32
CA GLY A 387 -20.41 1.25 15.63
C GLY A 387 -20.70 2.00 14.32
N SER A 388 -19.66 2.47 13.63
CA SER A 388 -19.81 3.25 12.39
C SER A 388 -20.09 2.37 11.17
N ASP A 389 -20.88 2.91 10.23
CA ASP A 389 -21.11 2.33 8.92
C ASP A 389 -20.76 3.34 7.84
N VAL A 390 -19.78 2.97 7.01
CA VAL A 390 -19.28 3.83 5.94
C VAL A 390 -19.59 3.11 4.63
N TRP A 391 -20.71 3.50 4.02
CA TRP A 391 -21.18 2.95 2.74
C TRP A 391 -21.38 1.42 2.75
N GLY A 392 -21.83 0.85 3.87
CA GLY A 392 -22.00 -0.60 4.02
C GLY A 392 -20.70 -1.37 4.24
N SER A 393 -19.57 -0.67 4.32
CA SER A 393 -18.25 -1.25 4.56
C SER A 393 -17.74 -0.92 5.97
N GLY A 394 -16.93 -1.84 6.49
CA GLY A 394 -16.04 -1.63 7.62
C GLY A 394 -14.68 -1.11 7.17
N TYR A 395 -13.84 -0.80 8.15
CA TYR A 395 -12.45 -0.43 7.92
C TYR A 395 -11.56 -1.01 9.02
N GLY A 396 -10.52 -1.74 8.59
CA GLY A 396 -9.46 -2.26 9.44
C GLY A 396 -8.27 -1.31 9.49
N MET A 397 -7.06 -1.86 9.55
CA MET A 397 -5.83 -1.05 9.48
C MET A 397 -5.29 -1.11 8.05
N GLY A 398 -5.61 -0.09 7.26
CA GLY A 398 -5.23 -0.02 5.85
C GLY A 398 -6.07 -0.85 4.89
N TRP A 399 -7.21 -1.40 5.34
CA TRP A 399 -8.10 -2.21 4.51
C TRP A 399 -9.57 -1.77 4.69
N TRP A 400 -10.28 -1.59 3.58
CA TRP A 400 -11.74 -1.65 3.57
C TRP A 400 -12.19 -3.09 3.79
N VAL A 401 -13.27 -3.29 4.54
CA VAL A 401 -13.84 -4.60 4.85
C VAL A 401 -15.28 -4.64 4.35
N ASP A 402 -15.55 -5.42 3.31
CA ASP A 402 -16.90 -5.67 2.85
C ASP A 402 -17.62 -6.55 3.89
N ARG A 403 -18.71 -6.04 4.47
CA ARG A 403 -19.45 -6.74 5.54
C ARG A 403 -20.39 -7.82 5.01
N GLU A 404 -20.68 -7.83 3.72
CA GLU A 404 -21.58 -8.80 3.09
C GLU A 404 -20.84 -10.10 2.76
N ASN A 405 -19.64 -9.99 2.18
CA ASN A 405 -18.86 -11.15 1.71
C ASN A 405 -17.51 -11.33 2.42
N GLY A 406 -17.08 -10.40 3.29
CA GLY A 406 -15.82 -10.52 4.02
C GLY A 406 -14.56 -10.16 3.22
N ARG A 407 -14.69 -9.79 1.94
CA ARG A 407 -13.58 -9.35 1.09
C ARG A 407 -12.97 -8.09 1.67
N ILE A 408 -11.64 -8.05 1.68
CA ILE A 408 -10.90 -6.85 2.06
C ILE A 408 -10.21 -6.24 0.85
N THR A 409 -10.20 -4.91 0.74
CA THR A 409 -9.68 -4.18 -0.42
C THR A 409 -9.10 -2.82 -0.03
N ASP A 410 -8.22 -2.26 -0.86
CA ASP A 410 -7.67 -0.92 -0.65
C ASP A 410 -7.38 -0.22 -1.98
N GLY A 411 -8.45 0.19 -2.68
CA GLY A 411 -8.36 0.81 -4.00
C GLY A 411 -7.61 2.15 -4.00
N GLY A 412 -6.70 2.32 -4.96
CA GLY A 412 -5.93 3.54 -5.16
C GLY A 412 -6.63 4.57 -6.03
N LEU A 413 -6.23 5.85 -5.85
CA LEU A 413 -6.67 6.97 -6.68
C LEU A 413 -6.43 6.74 -8.17
N TYR A 414 -5.37 6.00 -8.49
CA TYR A 414 -4.86 5.77 -9.84
C TYR A 414 -5.40 4.51 -10.53
N GLY A 415 -6.40 3.87 -9.93
CA GLY A 415 -7.06 2.71 -10.52
C GLY A 415 -6.49 1.35 -10.09
N THR A 416 -5.55 1.33 -9.14
CA THR A 416 -5.13 0.09 -8.48
C THR A 416 -6.25 -0.46 -7.61
N VAL A 417 -6.43 -1.77 -7.62
CA VAL A 417 -7.41 -2.48 -6.79
C VAL A 417 -6.78 -3.78 -6.29
N PRO A 418 -6.18 -3.78 -5.09
CA PRO A 418 -5.86 -5.00 -4.37
C PRO A 418 -7.10 -5.54 -3.65
N TRP A 419 -7.23 -6.86 -3.58
CA TRP A 419 -8.18 -7.50 -2.68
C TRP A 419 -7.68 -8.85 -2.17
N LEU A 420 -8.18 -9.24 -1.01
CA LEU A 420 -7.98 -10.55 -0.41
C LEU A 420 -9.34 -11.18 -0.09
N ASP A 421 -9.41 -12.48 -0.32
CA ASP A 421 -10.39 -13.38 0.26
C ASP A 421 -9.66 -14.31 1.23
N LEU A 422 -9.87 -14.09 2.53
CA LEU A 422 -9.16 -14.84 3.56
C LEU A 422 -9.75 -16.25 3.76
N GLU A 423 -11.05 -16.42 3.49
CA GLU A 423 -11.76 -17.69 3.64
C GLU A 423 -11.30 -18.68 2.56
N ASP A 424 -11.37 -18.25 1.29
CA ASP A 424 -10.91 -19.04 0.14
C ASP A 424 -9.39 -19.01 -0.05
N GLY A 425 -8.70 -18.13 0.69
CA GLY A 425 -7.24 -18.11 0.77
C GLY A 425 -6.57 -17.63 -0.50
N TYR A 426 -7.13 -16.63 -1.16
CA TYR A 426 -6.55 -16.02 -2.35
C TYR A 426 -6.51 -14.49 -2.26
N GLY A 427 -5.69 -13.91 -3.12
CA GLY A 427 -5.53 -12.47 -3.25
C GLY A 427 -5.32 -12.11 -4.69
N ALA A 428 -5.67 -10.88 -5.06
CA ALA A 428 -5.33 -10.35 -6.36
C ALA A 428 -5.01 -8.87 -6.31
N TYR A 429 -4.16 -8.45 -7.24
CA TYR A 429 -3.81 -7.05 -7.44
C TYR A 429 -4.02 -6.71 -8.90
N LEU A 430 -5.03 -5.88 -9.15
CA LEU A 430 -5.28 -5.24 -10.43
C LEU A 430 -4.62 -3.87 -10.44
N VAL A 431 -3.95 -3.54 -11.53
CA VAL A 431 -3.45 -2.20 -11.81
C VAL A 431 -3.83 -1.77 -13.21
N VAL A 432 -4.36 -0.55 -13.27
CA VAL A 432 -4.45 0.27 -14.48
C VAL A 432 -3.83 1.62 -14.15
N GLU A 433 -3.54 2.43 -15.16
CA GLU A 433 -3.04 3.80 -14.98
C GLU A 433 -4.11 4.80 -15.41
N ALA A 434 -5.14 4.91 -14.58
CA ALA A 434 -6.35 5.68 -14.87
C ALA A 434 -6.81 6.46 -13.63
N ASP A 435 -8.10 6.40 -13.32
CA ASP A 435 -8.68 6.88 -12.07
C ASP A 435 -9.32 5.74 -11.27
N SER A 436 -9.63 6.02 -10.00
CA SER A 436 -10.18 5.04 -9.07
C SER A 436 -11.52 4.44 -9.55
N PRO A 437 -12.51 5.20 -10.05
CA PRO A 437 -13.72 4.63 -10.63
C PRO A 437 -13.45 3.62 -11.75
N THR A 438 -12.55 3.93 -12.69
CA THR A 438 -12.22 3.02 -13.80
C THR A 438 -11.59 1.71 -13.30
N GLY A 439 -10.63 1.79 -12.37
CA GLY A 439 -10.01 0.60 -11.77
C GLY A 439 -11.02 -0.29 -11.03
N ASN A 440 -11.89 0.32 -10.21
CA ASN A 440 -12.94 -0.40 -9.50
C ASN A 440 -13.99 -1.03 -10.44
N ALA A 441 -14.30 -0.38 -11.56
CA ALA A 441 -15.21 -0.94 -12.55
C ALA A 441 -14.63 -2.23 -13.17
N LEU A 442 -13.34 -2.24 -13.53
CA LEU A 442 -12.69 -3.45 -14.03
C LEU A 442 -12.58 -4.54 -12.96
N ALA A 443 -12.16 -4.20 -11.74
CA ALA A 443 -12.13 -5.16 -10.63
C ALA A 443 -13.51 -5.79 -10.36
N GLY A 444 -14.58 -4.98 -10.43
CA GLY A 444 -15.96 -5.45 -10.31
C GLY A 444 -16.37 -6.50 -11.35
N LEU A 445 -15.81 -6.44 -12.56
CA LEU A 445 -16.02 -7.47 -13.60
C LEU A 445 -15.22 -8.75 -13.34
N LEU A 446 -14.16 -8.66 -12.54
CA LEU A 446 -13.21 -9.75 -12.32
C LEU A 446 -13.43 -10.50 -11.00
N TYR A 447 -14.12 -9.92 -10.01
CA TYR A 447 -14.30 -10.57 -8.71
C TYR A 447 -14.85 -11.99 -8.80
N GLU A 448 -16.04 -12.16 -9.39
CA GLU A 448 -16.68 -13.48 -9.54
C GLU A 448 -15.86 -14.41 -10.45
N VAL A 449 -15.20 -13.85 -11.49
CA VAL A 449 -14.39 -14.64 -12.43
C VAL A 449 -13.15 -15.23 -11.75
N VAL A 450 -12.47 -14.44 -10.93
CA VAL A 450 -11.31 -14.89 -10.16
C VAL A 450 -11.75 -15.88 -9.08
N GLU A 451 -12.85 -15.60 -8.38
CA GLU A 451 -13.43 -16.49 -7.36
C GLU A 451 -13.79 -17.86 -7.94
N GLU A 452 -14.51 -17.91 -9.07
CA GLU A 452 -14.87 -19.16 -9.75
C GLU A 452 -13.63 -19.95 -10.21
N ALA A 453 -12.62 -19.26 -10.74
CA ALA A 453 -11.38 -19.88 -11.18
C ALA A 453 -10.59 -20.50 -10.02
N VAL A 454 -10.52 -19.81 -8.88
CA VAL A 454 -9.86 -20.29 -7.65
C VAL A 454 -10.65 -21.45 -7.03
N ALA A 455 -11.97 -21.34 -6.92
CA ALA A 455 -12.84 -22.40 -6.42
C ALA A 455 -12.84 -23.65 -7.31
N GLY A 456 -12.60 -23.46 -8.62
CA GLY A 456 -12.45 -24.51 -9.62
C GLY A 456 -11.12 -25.28 -9.57
N ARG A 457 -10.25 -25.00 -8.58
CA ARG A 457 -8.96 -25.68 -8.36
C ARG A 457 -9.12 -27.20 -8.50
N SER A 458 -8.32 -27.81 -9.38
CA SER A 458 -8.25 -29.27 -9.52
C SER A 458 -6.82 -29.78 -9.45
N GLY A 459 -6.62 -30.91 -8.77
CA GLY A 459 -5.33 -31.43 -8.32
C GLY A 459 -5.42 -31.78 -6.86
#